data_AF-S6FL55-F1
#
_entry.id   AF-S6FL55-F1
#
_cell.length_a   1.000
_cell.length_b   1.000
_cell.length_c   1.000
_cell.angle_alpha   90.00
_cell.angle_beta   90.00
_cell.angle_gamma   90.00
#
_symmetry.space_group_name_H-M   'P 1'
#
loop_
_entity.id
_entity.type
_entity.pdbx_description
1 polymer ?
#
loop_
_entity_poly.entity_id
_entity_poly.type
_entity_poly.pdbx_seq_one_letter_code
_entity_poly.pdbx_strand_id
1 'polypeptide(L)'
;MTVIKMPKQSNGTVHSSKDLNQLIDYVMNPEKTNDFEYVSGQNILDIHSTCDEMLATRTMANALKNKPRKNERFGYHFVQSFSPDDHLTPEQAHEIGLKTMKEYLGNSAEFIIATHTDKDHLHNHIVLNATDPLTLNKFQQSKNDLERLKEISDKISKEYGCKIIDRPEQKLGNSHKNYLVYLAQNSYRKEIKNKLGFLMNHSHTWEDFKTKARALNLKVDDTKKYTTYLLEGSEQTKKIRDRSLKNDKFLMENLKERIERNTIGYSVEEVVKLWNDKESIQEKGQEKEIEILLEHWQVTKETEKDLVVTIDTAFDNEATIKIPARCVDKLENGHYKIFIKKGDRFSYIDKRSPANHKIMYGATVAKNLQRQSGNIPLYSDNVNIKLKQVFHEFDFLISQGLGFDRSFETIGEELKATYQETQHQLDKLDTKILEYVKTTKTLPYEDTSIRDTIKNLTKERDDLRDTLYKVDKNIQYYQKSEQRLEAYQKNQSPKNKARDDDFEI
;
A
#
# COMPACT_ATOMS: atom_id res chain seq x y z
N MET A 1 28.68 13.20 -16.23
CA MET A 1 27.22 12.98 -16.28
C MET A 1 26.53 14.09 -15.51
N THR A 2 25.36 14.54 -15.96
CA THR A 2 24.62 15.59 -15.24
C THR A 2 24.08 15.09 -13.90
N VAL A 3 24.27 15.87 -12.83
CA VAL A 3 23.80 15.56 -11.48
C VAL A 3 23.34 16.81 -10.76
N ILE A 4 22.12 16.81 -10.22
CA ILE A 4 21.67 17.80 -9.24
C ILE A 4 21.53 17.20 -7.84
N LYS A 5 22.02 17.91 -6.83
CA LYS A 5 22.03 17.44 -5.43
C LYS A 5 22.01 18.59 -4.44
N MET A 6 21.70 18.26 -3.19
CA MET A 6 21.95 19.14 -2.04
C MET A 6 23.35 18.84 -1.45
N PRO A 7 24.14 19.84 -1.06
CA PRO A 7 25.46 19.63 -0.45
C PRO A 7 25.40 18.83 0.86
N LYS A 8 26.38 17.94 1.08
CA LYS A 8 26.39 17.00 2.21
C LYS A 8 26.59 17.67 3.58
N GLN A 9 27.39 18.74 3.66
CA GLN A 9 27.76 19.35 4.95
C GLN A 9 26.58 20.00 5.69
N SER A 10 25.57 20.50 4.96
CA SER A 10 24.38 21.17 5.53
C SER A 10 23.06 20.50 5.17
N ASN A 11 23.09 19.32 4.52
CA ASN A 11 21.96 18.76 3.77
C ASN A 11 21.32 19.78 2.80
N GLY A 12 22.08 20.80 2.37
CA GLY A 12 21.62 21.94 1.57
C GLY A 12 20.51 22.78 2.22
N THR A 13 20.35 22.76 3.55
CA THR A 13 19.37 23.61 4.25
C THR A 13 20.05 24.74 5.00
N VAL A 14 19.48 25.94 4.91
CA VAL A 14 19.98 27.15 5.58
C VAL A 14 19.08 27.51 6.75
N HIS A 15 19.66 27.77 7.92
CA HIS A 15 18.92 27.91 9.19
C HIS A 15 19.02 29.29 9.84
N SER A 16 19.80 30.22 9.28
CA SER A 16 19.91 31.59 9.77
C SER A 16 20.06 32.58 8.62
N SER A 17 19.79 33.86 8.88
CA SER A 17 20.05 34.95 7.94
C SER A 17 21.54 35.10 7.62
N LYS A 18 22.41 34.92 8.63
CA LYS A 18 23.86 34.94 8.46
C LYS A 18 24.34 33.86 7.50
N ASP A 19 23.86 32.62 7.68
CA ASP A 19 24.23 31.51 6.79
C ASP A 19 23.69 31.72 5.37
N LEU A 20 22.51 32.35 5.23
CA LEU A 20 21.95 32.70 3.93
C LEU A 20 22.83 33.71 3.20
N ASN A 21 23.25 34.79 3.88
CA ASN A 21 24.12 35.80 3.30
C ASN A 21 25.47 35.21 2.88
N GLN A 22 26.11 34.45 3.78
CA GLN A 22 27.39 33.79 3.47
C GLN A 22 27.28 32.83 2.29
N LEU A 23 26.17 32.12 2.17
CA LEU A 23 25.92 31.25 1.03
C LEU A 23 25.79 32.05 -0.27
N ILE A 24 24.98 33.12 -0.27
CA ILE A 24 24.78 34.01 -1.43
C ILE A 24 26.12 34.63 -1.88
N ASP A 25 26.89 35.19 -0.95
CA ASP A 25 28.22 35.75 -1.21
C ASP A 25 29.16 34.71 -1.84
N TYR A 26 29.13 33.48 -1.32
CA TYR A 26 29.94 32.39 -1.85
C TYR A 26 29.52 31.97 -3.27
N VAL A 27 28.22 31.86 -3.54
CA VAL A 27 27.74 31.40 -4.86
C VAL A 27 27.86 32.48 -5.93
N MET A 28 27.75 33.76 -5.57
CA MET A 28 27.85 34.88 -6.51
C MET A 28 29.28 35.37 -6.76
N ASN A 29 30.30 34.73 -6.19
CA ASN A 29 31.69 35.19 -6.29
C ASN A 29 32.08 35.54 -7.74
N PRO A 30 32.49 36.80 -8.02
CA PRO A 30 32.72 37.30 -9.38
C PRO A 30 33.84 36.58 -10.11
N GLU A 31 34.87 36.10 -9.40
CA GLU A 31 35.97 35.33 -10.00
C GLU A 31 35.50 33.99 -10.58
N LYS A 32 34.38 33.46 -10.07
CA LYS A 32 33.82 32.17 -10.48
C LYS A 32 32.70 32.30 -11.49
N THR A 33 32.06 33.46 -11.56
CA THR A 33 30.82 33.70 -12.33
C THR A 33 31.04 34.60 -13.55
N ASN A 34 32.31 34.84 -13.92
CA ASN A 34 32.73 35.78 -14.95
C ASN A 34 32.19 37.19 -14.69
N ASP A 35 32.52 37.75 -13.52
CA ASP A 35 32.06 39.07 -13.06
C ASP A 35 30.53 39.22 -13.11
N PHE A 36 29.84 38.24 -12.51
CA PHE A 36 28.38 38.15 -12.42
C PHE A 36 27.63 37.91 -13.74
N GLU A 37 28.31 37.75 -14.88
CA GLU A 37 27.66 37.50 -16.18
C GLU A 37 26.72 36.28 -16.14
N TYR A 38 27.11 35.22 -15.43
CA TYR A 38 26.30 34.01 -15.29
C TYR A 38 25.57 33.94 -13.94
N VAL A 39 25.03 35.06 -13.49
CA VAL A 39 24.16 35.15 -12.32
C VAL A 39 22.78 35.66 -12.72
N SER A 40 21.73 34.98 -12.28
CA SER A 40 20.35 35.39 -12.55
C SER A 40 19.45 35.08 -11.36
N GLY A 41 18.38 35.87 -11.21
CA GLY A 41 17.35 35.68 -10.19
C GLY A 41 15.96 35.48 -10.79
N GLN A 42 15.12 34.72 -10.09
CA GLN A 42 13.67 34.73 -10.30
C GLN A 42 13.01 35.38 -9.09
N ASN A 43 12.14 36.36 -9.35
CA ASN A 43 11.49 37.17 -8.32
C ASN A 43 12.48 37.86 -7.35
N ILE A 44 13.69 38.13 -7.84
CA ILE A 44 14.70 38.97 -7.20
C ILE A 44 14.91 40.17 -8.11
N LEU A 45 14.77 41.38 -7.57
CA LEU A 45 14.87 42.63 -8.32
C LEU A 45 16.31 42.99 -8.62
N ASP A 46 17.19 42.82 -7.64
CA ASP A 46 18.62 43.06 -7.74
C ASP A 46 19.41 41.90 -7.13
N ILE A 47 20.25 41.26 -7.95
CA ILE A 47 21.07 40.13 -7.51
C ILE A 47 22.00 40.49 -6.34
N HIS A 48 22.48 41.74 -6.25
CA HIS A 48 23.35 42.17 -5.16
C HIS A 48 22.59 42.36 -3.84
N SER A 49 21.28 42.54 -3.92
CA SER A 49 20.37 42.71 -2.78
C SER A 49 19.61 41.42 -2.43
N THR A 50 19.98 40.27 -3.03
CA THR A 50 19.25 38.99 -2.90
C THR A 50 18.94 38.62 -1.45
N CYS A 51 19.92 38.71 -0.54
CA CYS A 51 19.69 38.30 0.85
C CYS A 51 18.63 39.18 1.52
N ASP A 52 18.70 40.49 1.31
CA ASP A 52 17.77 41.45 1.89
C ASP A 52 16.35 41.28 1.32
N GLU A 53 16.24 41.07 0.01
CA GLU A 53 14.96 40.77 -0.65
C GLU A 53 14.32 39.48 -0.11
N MET A 54 15.10 38.39 -0.02
CA MET A 54 14.62 37.12 0.52
C MET A 54 14.15 37.24 1.98
N LEU A 55 14.86 38.04 2.78
CA LEU A 55 14.50 38.32 4.17
C LEU A 55 13.28 39.25 4.26
N ALA A 56 13.10 40.18 3.33
CA ALA A 56 11.93 41.04 3.25
C ALA A 56 10.66 40.22 2.96
N THR A 57 10.70 39.34 1.94
CA THR A 57 9.62 38.39 1.62
C THR A 57 9.21 37.57 2.84
N ARG A 58 10.21 37.07 3.58
CA ARG A 58 10.00 36.32 4.82
C ARG A 58 9.38 37.18 5.94
N THR A 59 9.83 38.41 6.11
CA THR A 59 9.31 39.34 7.12
C THR A 59 7.84 39.65 6.85
N MET A 60 7.49 39.89 5.58
CA MET A 60 6.11 40.09 5.16
C MET A 60 5.24 38.84 5.43
N ALA A 61 5.73 37.65 5.09
CA ALA A 61 5.01 36.40 5.37
C ALA A 61 4.73 36.18 6.87
N ASN A 62 5.68 36.55 7.74
CA ASN A 62 5.51 36.48 9.19
C ASN A 62 4.54 37.54 9.73
N ALA A 63 4.49 38.73 9.13
CA ALA A 63 3.54 39.76 9.52
C ALA A 63 2.09 39.39 9.15
N LEU A 64 1.89 38.72 8.01
CA LEU A 64 0.56 38.45 7.46
C LEU A 64 -0.03 37.10 7.85
N LYS A 65 0.79 36.04 7.94
CA LYS A 65 0.29 34.65 7.97
C LYS A 65 1.06 33.71 8.89
N ASN A 66 2.38 33.81 8.92
CA ASN A 66 3.25 32.85 9.60
C ASN A 66 3.65 33.31 11.00
N LYS A 67 3.95 32.36 11.88
CA LYS A 67 4.59 32.64 13.18
C LYS A 67 6.04 32.18 13.13
N PRO A 68 7.02 33.01 13.56
CA PRO A 68 8.42 32.59 13.68
C PRO A 68 8.55 31.32 14.53
N ARG A 69 9.46 30.43 14.15
CA ARG A 69 9.71 29.17 14.87
C ARG A 69 11.18 28.97 15.13
N LYS A 70 11.51 28.36 16.27
CA LYS A 70 12.88 27.94 16.57
C LYS A 70 13.34 26.91 15.52
N ASN A 71 14.58 27.08 15.02
CA ASN A 71 15.21 26.22 14.01
C ASN A 71 14.46 26.14 12.66
N GLU A 72 13.79 27.22 12.27
CA GLU A 72 13.17 27.28 10.94
C GLU A 72 14.19 27.39 9.80
N ARG A 73 13.73 27.17 8.58
CA ARG A 73 14.55 27.21 7.37
C ARG A 73 14.42 28.59 6.72
N PHE A 74 15.55 29.14 6.31
CA PHE A 74 15.69 30.41 5.61
C PHE A 74 15.82 30.18 4.09
N GLY A 75 16.48 29.11 3.69
CA GLY A 75 16.63 28.76 2.28
C GLY A 75 17.14 27.35 2.05
N TYR A 76 17.27 27.02 0.78
CA TYR A 76 17.82 25.75 0.31
C TYR A 76 18.93 26.00 -0.71
N HIS A 77 19.95 25.15 -0.70
CA HIS A 77 21.07 25.17 -1.63
C HIS A 77 21.09 23.90 -2.47
N PHE A 78 21.08 24.07 -3.79
CA PHE A 78 21.28 22.99 -4.75
C PHE A 78 22.53 23.25 -5.59
N VAL A 79 23.18 22.16 -5.99
CA VAL A 79 24.30 22.18 -6.93
C VAL A 79 23.98 21.24 -8.08
N GLN A 80 24.01 21.76 -9.30
CA GLN A 80 23.84 21.01 -10.54
C GLN A 80 25.18 20.98 -11.28
N SER A 81 25.77 19.81 -11.47
CA SER A 81 27.07 19.65 -12.13
C SER A 81 26.91 18.95 -13.47
N PHE A 82 27.71 19.33 -14.46
CA PHE A 82 27.70 18.77 -15.81
C PHE A 82 29.02 18.01 -16.11
N SER A 83 29.01 17.08 -17.06
CA SER A 83 30.24 16.41 -17.49
C SER A 83 31.09 17.36 -18.34
N PRO A 84 32.42 17.38 -18.21
CA PRO A 84 33.28 18.02 -19.21
C PRO A 84 33.05 17.48 -20.63
N ASP A 85 32.78 16.17 -20.74
CA ASP A 85 32.42 15.50 -21.99
C ASP A 85 31.10 15.95 -22.63
N ASP A 86 30.25 16.69 -21.91
CA ASP A 86 28.97 17.17 -22.45
C ASP A 86 29.16 18.40 -23.35
N HIS A 87 30.39 18.97 -23.38
CA HIS A 87 30.78 20.10 -24.22
C HIS A 87 29.83 21.32 -24.18
N LEU A 88 29.19 21.54 -23.03
CA LEU A 88 28.31 22.69 -22.81
C LEU A 88 29.10 23.99 -22.71
N THR A 89 28.52 25.08 -23.20
CA THR A 89 28.98 26.44 -22.86
C THR A 89 28.43 26.87 -21.48
N PRO A 90 29.06 27.85 -20.81
CA PRO A 90 28.53 28.41 -19.57
C PRO A 90 27.08 28.91 -19.68
N GLU A 91 26.71 29.52 -20.82
CA GLU A 91 25.35 29.98 -21.12
C GLU A 91 24.36 28.81 -21.15
N GLN A 92 24.72 27.71 -21.81
CA GLN A 92 23.88 26.53 -21.89
C GLN A 92 23.70 25.88 -20.52
N ALA A 93 24.79 25.75 -19.76
CA ALA A 93 24.73 25.24 -18.39
C ALA A 93 23.80 26.11 -17.53
N HIS A 94 23.92 27.44 -17.64
CA HIS A 94 23.06 28.40 -16.95
C HIS A 94 21.58 28.26 -17.35
N GLU A 95 21.31 28.19 -18.65
CA GLU A 95 19.95 28.06 -19.19
C GLU A 95 19.29 26.75 -18.75
N ILE A 96 20.01 25.63 -18.78
CA ILE A 96 19.53 24.33 -18.30
C ILE A 96 19.12 24.43 -16.82
N GLY A 97 19.93 25.10 -16.00
CA GLY A 97 19.63 25.31 -14.58
C GLY A 97 18.38 26.15 -14.36
N LEU A 98 18.24 27.25 -15.10
CA LEU A 98 17.05 28.11 -15.06
C LEU A 98 15.78 27.34 -15.46
N LYS A 99 15.82 26.60 -16.58
CA LYS A 99 14.69 25.77 -17.03
C LYS A 99 14.32 24.71 -16.01
N THR A 100 15.34 24.06 -15.41
CA THR A 100 15.15 23.05 -14.36
C THR A 100 14.40 23.62 -13.16
N MET A 101 14.84 24.76 -12.64
CA MET A 101 14.21 25.36 -11.46
C MET A 101 12.83 25.94 -11.76
N LYS A 102 12.61 26.51 -12.96
CA LYS A 102 11.30 26.97 -13.41
C LYS A 102 10.29 25.82 -13.55
N GLU A 103 10.67 24.69 -14.15
CA GLU A 103 9.79 23.51 -14.25
C GLU A 103 9.53 22.87 -12.86
N TYR A 104 10.53 22.91 -11.97
CA TYR A 104 10.41 22.34 -10.63
C TYR A 104 9.54 23.17 -9.68
N LEU A 105 9.75 24.49 -9.64
CA LEU A 105 9.16 25.39 -8.64
C LEU A 105 8.01 26.26 -9.18
N GLY A 106 7.88 26.38 -10.50
CA GLY A 106 6.96 27.32 -11.14
C GLY A 106 7.42 28.77 -11.05
N ASN A 107 6.53 29.70 -11.42
CA ASN A 107 6.87 31.11 -11.61
C ASN A 107 6.88 31.93 -10.30
N SER A 108 6.29 31.44 -9.22
CA SER A 108 6.18 32.20 -7.97
C SER A 108 7.43 32.10 -7.10
N ALA A 109 8.27 31.07 -7.28
CA ALA A 109 9.39 30.86 -6.39
C ALA A 109 10.46 31.95 -6.53
N GLU A 110 11.13 32.24 -5.42
CA GLU A 110 12.17 33.25 -5.32
C GLU A 110 13.53 32.56 -5.13
N PHE A 111 14.40 32.66 -6.14
CA PHE A 111 15.72 32.01 -6.11
C PHE A 111 16.74 32.77 -6.94
N ILE A 112 18.01 32.54 -6.65
CA ILE A 112 19.13 32.90 -7.54
C ILE A 112 19.84 31.66 -8.04
N ILE A 113 20.44 31.78 -9.22
CA ILE A 113 21.31 30.78 -9.82
C ILE A 113 22.59 31.45 -10.29
N ALA A 114 23.72 30.81 -10.03
CA ALA A 114 25.04 31.24 -10.44
C ALA A 114 25.79 30.07 -11.09
N THR A 115 26.26 30.24 -12.32
CA THR A 115 27.10 29.24 -12.99
C THR A 115 28.56 29.51 -12.66
N HIS A 116 29.24 28.50 -12.14
CA HIS A 116 30.67 28.56 -11.85
C HIS A 116 31.47 27.97 -13.01
N THR A 117 32.50 28.71 -13.42
CA THR A 117 33.43 28.37 -14.50
C THR A 117 34.88 28.16 -13.99
N ASP A 118 35.07 28.18 -12.66
CA ASP A 118 36.38 28.14 -11.99
C ASP A 118 37.03 26.75 -11.92
N LYS A 119 36.37 25.71 -12.46
CA LYS A 119 36.81 24.31 -12.38
C LYS A 119 36.77 23.65 -13.74
N ASP A 120 37.39 22.46 -13.82
CA ASP A 120 37.41 21.61 -15.02
C ASP A 120 36.02 21.20 -15.54
N HIS A 121 34.97 21.39 -14.74
CA HIS A 121 33.58 21.15 -15.12
C HIS A 121 32.71 22.34 -14.73
N LEU A 122 31.69 22.60 -15.55
CA LEU A 122 30.67 23.59 -15.24
C LEU A 122 29.71 23.07 -14.17
N HIS A 123 29.33 23.94 -13.24
CA HIS A 123 28.28 23.64 -12.27
C HIS A 123 27.50 24.88 -11.87
N ASN A 124 26.20 24.72 -11.71
CA ASN A 124 25.30 25.74 -11.20
C ASN A 124 25.17 25.62 -9.69
N HIS A 125 25.21 26.75 -9.00
CA HIS A 125 24.78 26.91 -7.63
C HIS A 125 23.42 27.60 -7.61
N ILE A 126 22.45 27.04 -6.90
CA ILE A 126 21.08 27.58 -6.81
C ILE A 126 20.72 27.80 -5.35
N VAL A 127 20.35 29.03 -5.01
CA VAL A 127 19.89 29.41 -3.66
C VAL A 127 18.42 29.79 -3.73
N LEU A 128 17.57 29.00 -3.07
CA LEU A 128 16.12 29.14 -3.05
C LEU A 128 15.68 29.71 -1.70
N ASN A 129 14.83 30.75 -1.70
CA ASN A 129 14.18 31.21 -0.48
C ASN A 129 13.22 30.12 0.02
N ALA A 130 13.27 29.83 1.32
CA ALA A 130 12.33 28.90 1.93
C ALA A 130 10.89 29.45 1.97
N THR A 131 10.66 30.72 1.66
CA THR A 131 9.34 31.36 1.68
C THR A 131 8.91 31.69 0.26
N ASP A 132 7.74 31.20 -0.16
CA ASP A 132 7.18 31.53 -1.46
C ASP A 132 6.45 32.90 -1.38
N PRO A 133 6.79 33.89 -2.22
CA PRO A 133 6.25 35.24 -2.14
C PRO A 133 4.76 35.32 -2.47
N LEU A 134 4.22 34.39 -3.28
CA LEU A 134 2.81 34.40 -3.67
C LEU A 134 1.90 33.82 -2.58
N THR A 135 2.26 32.64 -2.07
CA THR A 135 1.44 31.86 -1.13
C THR A 135 1.78 32.17 0.33
N LEU A 136 2.93 32.82 0.56
CA LEU A 136 3.54 33.06 1.87
C LEU A 136 3.81 31.76 2.65
N ASN A 137 3.76 30.60 1.99
CA ASN A 137 4.02 29.31 2.62
C ASN A 137 5.52 28.98 2.63
N LYS A 138 5.92 28.09 3.54
CA LYS A 138 7.27 27.56 3.56
C LYS A 138 7.43 26.41 2.58
N PHE A 139 8.41 26.51 1.69
CA PHE A 139 8.81 25.43 0.80
C PHE A 139 9.30 24.21 1.61
N GLN A 140 8.88 23.02 1.20
CA GLN A 140 9.26 21.75 1.82
C GLN A 140 10.06 20.93 0.83
N GLN A 141 11.28 20.55 1.23
CA GLN A 141 12.14 19.68 0.45
C GLN A 141 12.19 18.30 1.11
N SER A 142 11.48 17.32 0.53
CA SER A 142 11.63 15.91 0.90
C SER A 142 12.63 15.18 -0.01
N LYS A 143 12.95 13.93 0.34
CA LYS A 143 13.75 13.04 -0.52
C LYS A 143 13.09 12.81 -1.89
N ASN A 144 11.77 12.68 -1.93
CA ASN A 144 11.01 12.50 -3.17
C ASN A 144 11.02 13.77 -4.02
N ASP A 145 10.92 14.93 -3.38
CA ASP A 145 10.97 16.20 -4.10
C ASP A 145 12.35 16.40 -4.71
N LEU A 146 13.42 15.94 -4.04
CA LEU A 146 14.79 16.02 -4.55
C LEU A 146 14.95 15.06 -5.73
N GLU A 147 14.31 13.90 -5.70
CA GLU A 147 14.33 13.01 -6.86
C GLU A 147 13.56 13.58 -8.04
N ARG A 148 12.38 14.17 -7.82
CA ARG A 148 11.64 14.87 -8.88
C ARG A 148 12.49 15.97 -9.51
N LEU A 149 13.21 16.77 -8.70
CA LEU A 149 14.13 17.79 -9.20
C LEU A 149 15.23 17.16 -10.07
N LYS A 150 15.77 16.02 -9.65
CA LYS A 150 16.77 15.29 -10.43
C LYS A 150 16.24 14.78 -11.76
N GLU A 151 15.02 14.25 -11.80
CA GLU A 151 14.40 13.79 -13.05
C GLU A 151 14.14 14.94 -14.02
N ILE A 152 13.68 16.09 -13.52
CA ILE A 152 13.51 17.31 -14.31
C ILE A 152 14.86 17.76 -14.89
N SER A 153 15.90 17.80 -14.05
CA SER A 153 17.27 18.13 -14.47
C SER A 153 17.76 17.16 -15.54
N ASP A 154 17.58 15.85 -15.35
CA ASP A 154 18.05 14.82 -16.29
C ASP A 154 17.29 14.94 -17.63
N LYS A 155 15.96 15.12 -17.59
CA LYS A 155 15.12 15.35 -18.78
C LYS A 155 15.61 16.56 -19.58
N ILE A 156 15.74 17.71 -18.95
CA ILE A 156 16.15 18.95 -19.64
C ILE A 156 17.57 18.82 -20.15
N SER A 157 18.49 18.27 -19.35
CA SER A 157 19.89 18.10 -19.79
C SER A 157 20.02 17.16 -20.99
N LYS A 158 19.15 16.14 -21.08
CA LYS A 158 19.09 15.22 -22.23
C LYS A 158 18.66 15.94 -23.51
N GLU A 159 17.76 16.93 -23.43
CA GLU A 159 17.35 17.76 -24.57
C GLU A 159 18.53 18.56 -25.16
N TYR A 160 19.55 18.85 -24.34
CA TYR A 160 20.80 19.52 -24.74
C TYR A 160 21.92 18.54 -25.11
N GLY A 161 21.64 17.24 -25.18
CA GLY A 161 22.62 16.21 -25.55
C GLY A 161 23.54 15.76 -24.42
N CYS A 162 23.27 16.13 -23.16
CA CYS A 162 24.12 15.74 -22.03
C CYS A 162 23.99 14.24 -21.71
N LYS A 163 25.08 13.63 -21.25
CA LYS A 163 25.08 12.28 -20.68
C LYS A 163 24.41 12.29 -19.30
N ILE A 164 23.23 11.70 -19.19
CA ILE A 164 22.53 11.52 -17.90
C ILE A 164 23.02 10.28 -17.16
N ILE A 165 22.90 10.29 -15.83
CA ILE A 165 23.10 9.06 -15.05
C ILE A 165 21.99 8.08 -15.43
N ASP A 166 22.37 6.89 -15.87
CA ASP A 166 21.44 5.77 -15.94
C ASP A 166 21.09 5.36 -14.51
N ARG A 167 19.94 5.86 -14.06
CA ARG A 167 19.40 5.49 -12.76
C ARG A 167 18.58 4.24 -13.01
N PRO A 168 18.88 3.12 -12.35
CA PRO A 168 17.96 2.01 -12.38
C PRO A 168 16.59 2.56 -12.01
N GLU A 169 15.57 2.22 -12.80
CA GLU A 169 14.19 2.59 -12.49
C GLU A 169 13.97 2.40 -10.99
N GLN A 170 13.41 3.42 -10.35
CA GLN A 170 13.15 3.35 -8.93
C GLN A 170 12.20 2.18 -8.69
N LYS A 171 12.76 1.06 -8.24
CA LYS A 171 12.00 -0.14 -7.96
C LYS A 171 10.93 0.22 -6.95
N LEU A 172 9.71 -0.26 -7.18
CA LEU A 172 8.66 -0.22 -6.16
C LEU A 172 9.24 -0.69 -4.81
N GLY A 173 9.02 0.11 -3.77
CA GLY A 173 9.48 -0.19 -2.41
C GLY A 173 8.68 -1.33 -1.76
N ASN A 174 8.30 -1.18 -0.49
CA ASN A 174 7.53 -2.19 0.26
C ASN A 174 6.29 -2.68 -0.52
N SER A 175 6.39 -3.86 -1.12
CA SER A 175 5.29 -4.51 -1.85
C SER A 175 4.13 -4.84 -0.92
N HIS A 176 2.96 -5.14 -1.49
CA HIS A 176 1.79 -5.58 -0.72
C HIS A 176 2.11 -6.77 0.19
N LYS A 177 2.83 -7.77 -0.30
CA LYS A 177 3.30 -8.91 0.52
C LYS A 177 4.11 -8.47 1.75
N ASN A 178 5.06 -7.56 1.59
CA ASN A 178 5.87 -7.03 2.71
C ASN A 178 5.03 -6.16 3.66
N TYR A 179 4.06 -5.43 3.12
CA TYR A 179 3.11 -4.65 3.91
C TYR A 179 2.17 -5.55 4.73
N LEU A 180 1.70 -6.68 4.18
CA LEU A 180 0.93 -7.68 4.93
C LEU A 180 1.73 -8.26 6.09
N VAL A 181 3.02 -8.55 5.90
CA VAL A 181 3.91 -9.00 6.98
C VAL A 181 4.06 -7.92 8.06
N TYR A 182 4.25 -6.65 7.66
CA TYR A 182 4.27 -5.52 8.59
C TYR A 182 2.92 -5.33 9.32
N LEU A 183 1.80 -5.50 8.61
CA LEU A 183 0.46 -5.44 9.17
C LEU A 183 0.22 -6.58 10.14
N ALA A 184 0.67 -7.81 9.87
CA ALA A 184 0.59 -8.94 10.79
C ALA A 184 1.39 -8.66 12.08
N GLN A 185 2.59 -8.08 11.96
CA GLN A 185 3.37 -7.70 13.15
C GLN A 185 2.74 -6.54 13.95
N ASN A 186 2.02 -5.63 13.28
CA ASN A 186 1.24 -4.59 13.95
C ASN A 186 -0.14 -5.06 14.41
N SER A 187 -0.69 -6.10 13.79
CA SER A 187 -1.96 -6.72 14.15
C SER A 187 -1.79 -7.40 15.49
N TYR A 188 -0.67 -8.08 15.76
CA TYR A 188 -0.39 -8.62 17.11
C TYR A 188 -0.42 -7.52 18.17
N ARG A 189 0.21 -6.37 17.92
CA ARG A 189 0.13 -5.23 18.85
C ARG A 189 -1.29 -4.72 19.01
N LYS A 190 -2.05 -4.62 17.92
CA LYS A 190 -3.45 -4.15 17.93
C LYS A 190 -4.35 -5.14 18.68
N GLU A 191 -4.22 -6.42 18.40
CA GLU A 191 -4.96 -7.52 19.02
C GLU A 191 -4.64 -7.61 20.50
N ILE A 192 -3.35 -7.58 20.88
CA ILE A 192 -2.93 -7.49 22.29
C ILE A 192 -3.59 -6.27 22.94
N LYS A 193 -3.52 -5.07 22.37
CA LYS A 193 -4.20 -3.89 22.93
C LYS A 193 -5.71 -4.07 23.07
N ASN A 194 -6.36 -4.73 22.10
CA ASN A 194 -7.79 -5.00 22.14
C ASN A 194 -8.15 -5.99 23.25
N LYS A 195 -7.38 -7.09 23.37
CA LYS A 195 -7.53 -8.10 24.43
C LYS A 195 -7.25 -7.48 25.80
N LEU A 196 -6.15 -6.75 25.96
CA LEU A 196 -5.83 -6.04 27.20
C LEU A 196 -6.92 -5.03 27.58
N GLY A 197 -7.39 -4.21 26.64
CA GLY A 197 -8.44 -3.23 26.91
C GLY A 197 -9.79 -3.87 27.24
N PHE A 198 -10.10 -5.02 26.65
CA PHE A 198 -11.28 -5.81 27.00
C PHE A 198 -11.12 -6.42 28.39
N LEU A 199 -10.06 -7.19 28.63
CA LEU A 199 -9.79 -7.86 29.90
C LEU A 199 -9.69 -6.87 31.08
N MET A 200 -9.16 -5.67 30.85
CA MET A 200 -9.11 -4.59 31.83
C MET A 200 -10.49 -4.21 32.40
N ASN A 201 -11.56 -4.36 31.62
CA ASN A 201 -12.93 -4.09 32.07
C ASN A 201 -13.67 -5.34 32.60
N HIS A 202 -13.09 -6.53 32.43
CA HIS A 202 -13.77 -7.80 32.75
C HIS A 202 -12.97 -8.66 33.75
N SER A 203 -11.95 -8.10 34.40
CA SER A 203 -11.12 -8.79 35.40
C SER A 203 -11.17 -8.06 36.74
N HIS A 204 -10.99 -8.77 37.85
CA HIS A 204 -11.02 -8.21 39.20
C HIS A 204 -9.69 -8.19 39.94
N THR A 205 -8.83 -9.15 39.64
CA THR A 205 -7.48 -9.23 40.20
C THR A 205 -6.50 -9.47 39.08
N TRP A 206 -5.21 -9.28 39.36
CA TRP A 206 -4.18 -9.57 38.38
C TRP A 206 -4.12 -11.07 38.02
N GLU A 207 -4.43 -11.97 38.96
CA GLU A 207 -4.45 -13.40 38.68
C GLU A 207 -5.68 -13.82 37.85
N ASP A 208 -6.84 -13.22 38.14
CA ASP A 208 -8.05 -13.36 37.33
C ASP A 208 -7.82 -12.85 35.90
N PHE A 209 -7.15 -11.70 35.77
CA PHE A 209 -6.74 -11.16 34.48
C PHE A 209 -5.86 -12.12 33.69
N LYS A 210 -4.83 -12.72 34.30
CA LYS A 210 -3.96 -13.70 33.63
C LYS A 210 -4.73 -14.97 33.23
N THR A 211 -5.67 -15.42 34.08
CA THR A 211 -6.52 -16.58 33.81
C THR A 211 -7.40 -16.34 32.59
N LYS A 212 -8.11 -15.21 32.55
CA LYS A 212 -8.93 -14.79 31.42
C LYS A 212 -8.11 -14.49 30.16
N ALA A 213 -6.92 -13.90 30.31
CA ALA A 213 -6.02 -13.67 29.20
C ALA A 213 -5.62 -14.99 28.52
N ARG A 214 -5.24 -16.01 29.29
CA ARG A 214 -4.95 -17.35 28.75
C ARG A 214 -6.14 -17.94 28.01
N ALA A 215 -7.36 -17.80 28.55
CA ALA A 215 -8.58 -18.27 27.88
C ALA A 215 -8.84 -17.55 26.54
N LEU A 216 -8.35 -16.32 26.35
CA LEU A 216 -8.35 -15.59 25.09
C LEU A 216 -7.06 -15.78 24.27
N ASN A 217 -6.32 -16.86 24.52
CA ASN A 217 -5.05 -17.17 23.87
C ASN A 217 -3.99 -16.05 24.00
N LEU A 218 -4.01 -15.30 25.09
CA LEU A 218 -3.03 -14.27 25.41
C LEU A 218 -2.22 -14.68 26.64
N LYS A 219 -0.98 -15.11 26.41
CA LYS A 219 -0.02 -15.37 27.48
C LYS A 219 0.56 -14.06 28.01
N VAL A 220 0.43 -13.86 29.31
CA VAL A 220 1.03 -12.75 30.06
C VAL A 220 2.16 -13.31 30.92
N ASP A 221 3.36 -12.75 30.79
CA ASP A 221 4.55 -13.12 31.54
C ASP A 221 5.12 -11.86 32.23
N ASP A 222 4.92 -11.79 33.54
CA ASP A 222 5.27 -10.70 34.45
C ASP A 222 6.45 -11.06 35.38
N THR A 223 7.14 -12.16 35.11
CA THR A 223 8.22 -12.69 35.97
C THR A 223 9.53 -11.90 35.89
N LYS A 224 9.67 -11.07 34.85
CA LYS A 224 10.89 -10.31 34.55
C LYS A 224 10.66 -8.81 34.72
N LYS A 225 11.72 -8.01 34.50
CA LYS A 225 11.70 -6.54 34.57
C LYS A 225 10.58 -5.87 33.75
N TYR A 226 10.11 -6.51 32.68
CA TYR A 226 9.05 -5.97 31.82
C TYR A 226 7.98 -7.04 31.63
N THR A 227 6.71 -6.66 31.71
CA THR A 227 5.62 -7.56 31.37
C THR A 227 5.63 -7.81 29.88
N THR A 228 5.50 -9.07 29.49
CA THR A 228 5.50 -9.49 28.09
C THR A 228 4.24 -10.24 27.71
N TYR A 229 3.84 -10.06 26.46
CA TYR A 229 2.62 -10.60 25.88
C TYR A 229 2.94 -11.46 24.65
N LEU A 230 2.27 -12.60 24.56
CA LEU A 230 2.36 -13.54 23.44
C LEU A 230 0.97 -14.08 23.11
N LEU A 231 0.54 -13.95 21.86
CA LEU A 231 -0.70 -14.54 21.35
C LEU A 231 -0.42 -16.01 21.02
N GLU A 232 -0.88 -16.92 21.88
CA GLU A 232 -0.77 -18.35 21.69
C GLU A 232 -1.72 -18.79 20.54
N GLY A 233 -1.33 -19.79 19.74
CA GLY A 233 -2.09 -20.17 18.55
C GLY A 233 -1.94 -19.23 17.33
N SER A 234 -1.08 -18.21 17.41
CA SER A 234 -0.69 -17.37 16.27
C SER A 234 0.74 -17.64 15.81
N GLU A 235 1.13 -17.13 14.63
CA GLU A 235 2.53 -17.16 14.15
C GLU A 235 3.47 -16.17 14.87
N GLN A 236 3.04 -15.58 15.98
CA GLN A 236 3.85 -14.63 16.73
C GLN A 236 5.10 -15.31 17.34
N THR A 237 6.28 -15.04 16.76
CA THR A 237 7.55 -15.62 17.25
C THR A 237 8.21 -14.81 18.37
N LYS A 238 7.99 -13.49 18.42
CA LYS A 238 8.63 -12.58 19.39
C LYS A 238 7.62 -12.05 20.41
N LYS A 239 7.92 -12.23 21.70
CA LYS A 239 7.14 -11.63 22.80
C LYS A 239 7.17 -10.09 22.72
N ILE A 240 6.02 -9.44 22.95
CA ILE A 240 5.89 -7.97 22.94
C ILE A 240 5.89 -7.45 24.38
N ARG A 241 6.79 -6.51 24.70
CA ARG A 241 6.82 -5.85 26.02
C ARG A 241 5.69 -4.82 26.13
N ASP A 242 5.10 -4.69 27.31
CA ASP A 242 4.12 -3.64 27.68
C ASP A 242 4.45 -2.24 27.13
N ARG A 243 5.65 -1.71 27.40
CA ARG A 243 6.12 -0.40 26.90
C ARG A 243 6.15 -0.30 25.38
N SER A 244 6.31 -1.44 24.69
CA SER A 244 6.35 -1.50 23.22
C SER A 244 4.96 -1.38 22.59
N LEU A 245 3.91 -1.42 23.41
CA LEU A 245 2.55 -1.07 23.01
C LEU A 245 2.36 0.44 22.87
N LYS A 246 3.28 1.28 23.38
CA LYS A 246 3.22 2.75 23.28
C LYS A 246 1.89 3.33 23.76
N ASN A 247 1.39 2.82 24.88
CA ASN A 247 0.20 3.34 25.55
C ASN A 247 0.28 2.99 27.03
N ASP A 248 0.42 4.01 27.86
CA ASP A 248 0.71 3.87 29.29
C ASP A 248 -0.41 3.13 30.03
N LYS A 249 -1.65 3.16 29.52
CA LYS A 249 -2.77 2.41 30.12
C LYS A 249 -2.56 0.88 30.13
N PHE A 250 -1.64 0.37 29.33
CA PHE A 250 -1.31 -1.05 29.23
C PHE A 250 -0.02 -1.44 29.96
N LEU A 251 0.57 -0.51 30.73
CA LEU A 251 1.60 -0.86 31.70
C LEU A 251 0.98 -1.67 32.83
N MET A 252 1.73 -2.63 33.37
CA MET A 252 1.25 -3.58 34.38
C MET A 252 0.67 -2.87 35.61
N GLU A 253 1.35 -1.84 36.09
CA GLU A 253 0.95 -1.06 37.26
C GLU A 253 -0.40 -0.37 37.03
N ASN A 254 -0.57 0.25 35.85
CA ASN A 254 -1.80 0.95 35.48
C ASN A 254 -2.96 -0.02 35.21
N LEU A 255 -2.67 -1.20 34.63
CA LEU A 255 -3.65 -2.27 34.46
C LEU A 255 -4.14 -2.77 35.82
N LYS A 256 -3.23 -3.06 36.76
CA LYS A 256 -3.58 -3.50 38.12
C LYS A 256 -4.48 -2.49 38.83
N GLU A 257 -4.06 -1.23 38.86
CA GLU A 257 -4.81 -0.15 39.52
C GLU A 257 -6.22 0.00 38.92
N ARG A 258 -6.35 -0.12 37.59
CA ARG A 258 -7.66 -0.02 36.91
C ARG A 258 -8.55 -1.23 37.17
N ILE A 259 -7.97 -2.44 37.20
CA ILE A 259 -8.66 -3.71 37.43
C ILE A 259 -9.27 -3.76 38.83
N GLU A 260 -8.54 -3.28 39.84
CA GLU A 260 -9.01 -3.23 41.25
C GLU A 260 -10.27 -2.36 41.44
N ARG A 261 -10.57 -1.46 40.51
CA ARG A 261 -11.78 -0.61 40.53
C ARG A 261 -13.02 -1.29 39.95
N ASN A 262 -12.89 -2.48 39.36
CA ASN A 262 -14.05 -3.19 38.80
C ASN A 262 -14.89 -3.81 39.90
N THR A 263 -16.21 -3.56 39.86
CA THR A 263 -17.18 -4.05 40.85
C THR A 263 -18.02 -5.24 40.35
N ILE A 264 -17.97 -5.54 39.05
CA ILE A 264 -18.74 -6.61 38.40
C ILE A 264 -17.82 -7.76 37.98
N GLY A 265 -18.18 -8.96 38.42
CA GLY A 265 -17.42 -10.19 38.15
C GLY A 265 -17.95 -10.95 36.98
N TYR A 266 -17.07 -11.21 36.02
CA TYR A 266 -17.33 -12.11 34.90
C TYR A 266 -16.60 -13.42 35.14
N SER A 267 -17.26 -14.54 34.87
CA SER A 267 -16.62 -15.85 34.76
C SER A 267 -15.70 -15.93 33.53
N VAL A 268 -14.84 -16.94 33.47
CA VAL A 268 -13.96 -17.15 32.31
C VAL A 268 -14.81 -17.44 31.06
N GLU A 269 -15.85 -18.23 31.21
CA GLU A 269 -16.78 -18.63 30.14
C GLU A 269 -17.51 -17.42 29.54
N GLU A 270 -18.00 -16.50 30.39
CA GLU A 270 -18.67 -15.26 29.94
C GLU A 270 -17.71 -14.34 29.18
N VAL A 271 -16.47 -14.23 29.64
CA VAL A 271 -15.43 -13.41 28.99
C VAL A 271 -15.09 -13.96 27.61
N VAL A 272 -14.95 -15.28 27.47
CA VAL A 272 -14.73 -15.95 26.18
C VAL A 272 -15.91 -15.68 25.23
N LYS A 273 -17.15 -15.84 25.69
CA LYS A 273 -18.34 -15.59 24.88
C LYS A 273 -18.42 -14.14 24.39
N LEU A 274 -18.27 -13.18 25.30
CA LEU A 274 -18.31 -11.74 24.97
C LEU A 274 -17.19 -11.32 24.02
N TRP A 275 -16.02 -11.95 24.13
CA TRP A 275 -14.92 -11.73 23.20
C TRP A 275 -15.25 -12.23 21.80
N ASN A 276 -15.78 -13.45 21.68
CA ASN A 276 -16.17 -14.06 20.40
C ASN A 276 -17.28 -13.26 19.70
N ASP A 277 -18.28 -12.79 20.46
CA ASP A 277 -19.35 -11.94 19.93
C ASP A 277 -18.79 -10.61 19.37
N LYS A 278 -17.82 -10.03 20.08
CA LYS A 278 -17.14 -8.80 19.66
C LYS A 278 -16.27 -9.01 18.41
N GLU A 279 -15.55 -10.13 18.32
CA GLU A 279 -14.77 -10.48 17.12
C GLU A 279 -15.69 -10.69 15.91
N SER A 280 -16.80 -11.40 16.07
CA SER A 280 -17.79 -11.61 15.01
C SER A 280 -18.34 -10.30 14.43
N ILE A 281 -18.58 -9.29 15.28
CA ILE A 281 -19.05 -7.97 14.84
C ILE A 281 -17.95 -7.21 14.09
N GLN A 282 -16.69 -7.32 14.52
CA GLN A 282 -15.56 -6.66 13.86
C GLN A 282 -15.21 -7.28 12.51
N GLU A 283 -15.30 -8.61 12.38
CA GLU A 283 -15.07 -9.33 11.13
C GLU A 283 -16.11 -8.96 10.06
N LYS A 284 -17.40 -8.86 10.45
CA LYS A 284 -18.49 -8.44 9.54
C LYS A 284 -18.33 -7.02 8.97
N GLY A 285 -17.53 -6.17 9.62
CA GLY A 285 -17.30 -4.78 9.21
C GLY A 285 -16.02 -4.53 8.39
N GLN A 286 -15.19 -5.54 8.13
CA GLN A 286 -13.96 -5.34 7.35
C GLN A 286 -14.22 -5.30 5.85
N GLU A 287 -13.81 -4.20 5.20
CA GLU A 287 -13.82 -4.11 3.74
C GLU A 287 -12.80 -5.09 3.13
N LYS A 288 -13.31 -5.92 2.22
CA LYS A 288 -12.52 -6.85 1.40
C LYS A 288 -11.68 -6.10 0.36
N GLU A 289 -10.52 -6.67 0.05
CA GLU A 289 -9.64 -6.16 -1.01
C GLU A 289 -10.16 -6.60 -2.39
N ILE A 290 -10.08 -5.69 -3.34
CA ILE A 290 -10.30 -5.92 -4.76
C ILE A 290 -8.92 -6.17 -5.37
N GLU A 291 -8.80 -7.30 -6.07
CA GLU A 291 -7.58 -7.71 -6.73
C GLU A 291 -7.66 -7.43 -8.23
N ILE A 292 -6.63 -6.78 -8.78
CA ILE A 292 -6.59 -6.37 -10.19
C ILE A 292 -5.22 -6.71 -10.78
N LEU A 293 -5.22 -7.40 -11.91
CA LEU A 293 -4.02 -7.58 -12.73
C LEU A 293 -3.86 -6.36 -13.65
N LEU A 294 -2.72 -5.69 -13.51
CA LEU A 294 -2.33 -4.54 -14.32
C LEU A 294 -1.14 -4.92 -15.19
N GLU A 295 -1.28 -4.69 -16.50
CA GLU A 295 -0.24 -5.03 -17.45
C GLU A 295 0.86 -3.95 -17.48
N HIS A 296 2.06 -4.32 -17.92
CA HIS A 296 3.22 -3.45 -17.81
C HIS A 296 3.06 -2.16 -18.63
N TRP A 297 2.36 -2.23 -19.77
CA TRP A 297 2.14 -1.09 -20.66
C TRP A 297 1.19 -0.03 -20.06
N GLN A 298 0.39 -0.40 -19.05
CA GLN A 298 -0.51 0.53 -18.37
C GLN A 298 0.23 1.37 -17.33
N VAL A 299 1.45 0.97 -16.94
CA VAL A 299 2.25 1.67 -15.95
C VAL A 299 3.10 2.72 -16.65
N THR A 300 2.88 3.98 -16.27
CA THR A 300 3.65 5.12 -16.77
C THR A 300 5.01 5.19 -16.11
N LYS A 301 5.07 4.91 -14.79
CA LYS A 301 6.30 5.01 -14.02
C LYS A 301 6.23 4.27 -12.68
N GLU A 302 7.35 3.67 -12.28
CA GLU A 302 7.58 3.21 -10.90
C GLU A 302 8.29 4.27 -10.05
N THR A 303 7.87 4.39 -8.80
CA THR A 303 8.59 5.15 -7.77
C THR A 303 8.71 4.30 -6.51
N GLU A 304 9.61 4.67 -5.59
CA GLU A 304 9.76 3.94 -4.31
C GLU A 304 8.43 3.81 -3.53
N LYS A 305 7.54 4.81 -3.65
CA LYS A 305 6.28 4.88 -2.88
C LYS A 305 5.04 4.53 -3.66
N ASP A 306 5.03 4.74 -4.98
CA ASP A 306 3.83 4.69 -5.81
C ASP A 306 4.12 4.07 -7.18
N LEU A 307 3.19 3.24 -7.66
CA LEU A 307 3.01 2.87 -9.05
C LEU A 307 2.15 3.95 -9.73
N VAL A 308 2.68 4.59 -10.76
CA VAL A 308 2.01 5.68 -11.47
C VAL A 308 1.35 5.12 -12.73
N VAL A 309 0.03 5.31 -12.85
CA VAL A 309 -0.80 4.75 -13.91
C VAL A 309 -1.61 5.87 -14.55
N THR A 310 -1.67 5.92 -15.88
CA THR A 310 -2.54 6.86 -16.60
C THR A 310 -3.84 6.17 -16.97
N ILE A 311 -4.97 6.76 -16.56
CA ILE A 311 -6.32 6.29 -16.85
C ILE A 311 -7.09 7.22 -17.77
N ASP A 312 -7.94 6.64 -18.61
CA ASP A 312 -8.94 7.35 -19.40
C ASP A 312 -10.23 7.47 -18.58
N THR A 313 -10.58 8.70 -18.24
CA THR A 313 -11.83 8.98 -17.54
C THR A 313 -13.00 9.00 -18.52
N ALA A 314 -14.22 8.87 -18.01
CA ALA A 314 -15.46 8.78 -18.81
C ALA A 314 -15.76 9.99 -19.74
N PHE A 315 -14.93 11.04 -19.73
CA PHE A 315 -15.07 12.25 -20.54
C PHE A 315 -13.86 12.47 -21.46
N ASP A 316 -13.14 11.40 -21.86
CA ASP A 316 -11.95 11.44 -22.71
C ASP A 316 -10.82 12.35 -22.18
N ASN A 317 -10.68 12.38 -20.85
CA ASN A 317 -9.55 13.05 -20.20
C ASN A 317 -8.62 12.00 -19.60
N GLU A 318 -7.36 12.04 -20.01
CA GLU A 318 -6.26 11.34 -19.36
C GLU A 318 -6.06 11.90 -17.94
N ALA A 319 -6.05 11.01 -16.95
CA ALA A 319 -5.74 11.34 -15.57
C ALA A 319 -4.69 10.39 -15.03
N THR A 320 -3.78 10.90 -14.20
CA THR A 320 -2.74 10.09 -13.57
C THR A 320 -3.16 9.71 -12.16
N ILE A 321 -3.16 8.41 -11.84
CA ILE A 321 -3.38 7.87 -10.51
C ILE A 321 -2.04 7.41 -9.92
N LYS A 322 -1.83 7.71 -8.63
CA LYS A 322 -0.72 7.16 -7.85
C LYS A 322 -1.24 6.05 -6.94
N ILE A 323 -0.83 4.81 -7.21
CA ILE A 323 -1.18 3.63 -6.42
C ILE A 323 -0.02 3.35 -5.47
N PRO A 324 -0.18 3.46 -4.14
CA PRO A 324 0.92 3.22 -3.20
C PRO A 324 1.52 1.82 -3.34
N ALA A 325 2.84 1.69 -3.21
CA ALA A 325 3.59 0.44 -3.33
C ALA A 325 3.06 -0.66 -2.38
N ARG A 326 2.52 -0.27 -1.22
CA ARG A 326 1.83 -1.18 -0.27
C ARG A 326 0.61 -1.90 -0.84
N CYS A 327 0.08 -1.43 -1.97
CA CYS A 327 -1.06 -1.99 -2.68
C CYS A 327 -0.62 -2.78 -3.92
N VAL A 328 0.67 -2.99 -4.14
CA VAL A 328 1.18 -3.54 -5.39
C VAL A 328 2.19 -4.66 -5.14
N ASP A 329 2.04 -5.76 -5.85
CA ASP A 329 3.10 -6.76 -6.03
C ASP A 329 3.50 -6.81 -7.51
N LYS A 330 4.80 -6.65 -7.79
CA LYS A 330 5.35 -6.82 -9.15
C LYS A 330 5.62 -8.31 -9.39
N LEU A 331 5.14 -8.82 -10.52
CA LEU A 331 5.29 -10.21 -10.94
C LEU A 331 6.57 -10.40 -11.77
N GLU A 332 7.06 -11.64 -11.85
CA GLU A 332 8.29 -11.98 -12.59
C GLU A 332 8.19 -11.67 -14.09
N ASN A 333 6.98 -11.75 -14.65
CA ASN A 333 6.69 -11.42 -16.05
C ASN A 333 6.56 -9.90 -16.32
N GLY A 334 6.82 -9.06 -15.32
CA GLY A 334 6.76 -7.60 -15.44
C GLY A 334 5.37 -6.98 -15.26
N HIS A 335 4.32 -7.78 -15.08
CA HIS A 335 2.98 -7.29 -14.72
C HIS A 335 2.87 -6.95 -13.22
N TYR A 336 1.77 -6.33 -12.82
CA TYR A 336 1.53 -5.89 -11.45
C TYR A 336 0.21 -6.43 -10.95
N LYS A 337 0.21 -6.82 -9.68
CA LYS A 337 -0.98 -7.25 -8.95
C LYS A 337 -1.35 -6.16 -7.95
N ILE A 338 -2.52 -5.56 -8.12
CA ILE A 338 -3.00 -4.41 -7.36
C ILE A 338 -4.05 -4.87 -6.35
N PHE A 339 -3.93 -4.39 -5.11
CA PHE A 339 -4.80 -4.73 -3.98
C PHE A 339 -5.36 -3.45 -3.35
N ILE A 340 -6.66 -3.19 -3.54
CA ILE A 340 -7.31 -1.94 -3.09
C ILE A 340 -8.69 -2.21 -2.48
N LYS A 341 -9.08 -1.45 -1.45
CA LYS A 341 -10.42 -1.54 -0.84
C LYS A 341 -11.37 -0.50 -1.42
N LYS A 342 -12.69 -0.73 -1.32
CA LYS A 342 -13.71 0.18 -1.87
C LYS A 342 -13.55 1.61 -1.32
N GLY A 343 -13.31 1.73 -0.02
CA GLY A 343 -13.14 3.01 0.69
C GLY A 343 -11.73 3.61 0.62
N ASP A 344 -10.74 2.92 0.02
CA ASP A 344 -9.39 3.48 -0.10
C ASP A 344 -9.39 4.77 -0.91
N ARG A 345 -8.48 5.69 -0.59
CA ARG A 345 -8.40 7.03 -1.18
C ARG A 345 -7.07 7.19 -1.91
N PHE A 346 -7.14 7.46 -3.21
CA PHE A 346 -5.98 7.59 -4.09
C PHE A 346 -5.87 9.01 -4.61
N SER A 347 -4.65 9.51 -4.72
CA SER A 347 -4.39 10.79 -5.37
C SER A 347 -4.54 10.62 -6.89
N TYR A 348 -5.32 11.49 -7.51
CA TYR A 348 -5.37 11.59 -8.96
C TYR A 348 -5.17 13.03 -9.43
N ILE A 349 -4.53 13.17 -10.59
CA ILE A 349 -4.20 14.45 -11.21
C ILE A 349 -4.82 14.46 -12.60
N ASP A 350 -5.67 15.44 -12.87
CA ASP A 350 -6.28 15.66 -14.18
C ASP A 350 -5.30 16.43 -15.07
N LYS A 351 -5.04 15.93 -16.29
CA LYS A 351 -4.13 16.56 -17.26
C LYS A 351 -4.55 17.99 -17.61
N ARG A 352 -5.86 18.30 -17.58
CA ARG A 352 -6.40 19.65 -17.84
C ARG A 352 -6.29 20.61 -16.66
N SER A 353 -6.02 20.10 -15.45
CA SER A 353 -5.86 20.92 -14.25
C SER A 353 -4.83 20.32 -13.29
N PRO A 354 -3.53 20.32 -13.66
CA PRO A 354 -2.48 19.65 -12.88
C PRO A 354 -2.29 20.22 -11.47
N ALA A 355 -2.70 21.48 -11.25
CA ALA A 355 -2.63 22.16 -9.96
C ALA A 355 -3.68 21.68 -8.94
N ASN A 356 -4.72 20.96 -9.38
CA ASN A 356 -5.80 20.49 -8.52
C ASN A 356 -5.63 19.01 -8.18
N HIS A 357 -5.04 18.72 -7.02
CA HIS A 357 -5.02 17.37 -6.47
C HIS A 357 -6.44 16.98 -6.02
N LYS A 358 -6.98 15.92 -6.63
CA LYS A 358 -8.30 15.38 -6.26
C LYS A 358 -8.13 13.95 -5.72
N ILE A 359 -9.14 13.48 -5.00
CA ILE A 359 -9.16 12.14 -4.41
C ILE A 359 -10.12 11.25 -5.19
N MET A 360 -9.65 10.07 -5.58
CA MET A 360 -10.46 9.01 -6.18
C MET A 360 -10.61 7.85 -5.19
N TYR A 361 -11.83 7.33 -5.04
CA TYR A 361 -12.08 6.17 -4.19
C TYR A 361 -11.65 4.87 -4.87
N GLY A 362 -11.26 3.86 -4.10
CA GLY A 362 -10.76 2.59 -4.61
C GLY A 362 -11.75 1.85 -5.50
N ALA A 363 -13.05 1.95 -5.20
CA ALA A 363 -14.09 1.45 -6.10
C ALA A 363 -14.04 2.10 -7.50
N THR A 364 -13.75 3.39 -7.57
CA THR A 364 -13.63 4.15 -8.84
C THR A 364 -12.29 3.88 -9.52
N VAL A 365 -11.20 3.76 -8.76
CA VAL A 365 -9.88 3.35 -9.30
C VAL A 365 -10.00 1.98 -9.96
N ALA A 366 -10.59 1.00 -9.26
CA ALA A 366 -10.81 -0.34 -9.79
C ALA A 366 -11.56 -0.33 -11.12
N LYS A 367 -12.66 0.44 -11.19
CA LYS A 367 -13.49 0.57 -12.39
C LYS A 367 -12.74 1.19 -13.57
N ASN A 368 -11.86 2.17 -13.34
CA ASN A 368 -11.10 2.80 -14.42
C ASN A 368 -9.97 1.90 -14.92
N LEU A 369 -9.22 1.24 -14.02
CA LEU A 369 -8.18 0.29 -14.39
C LEU A 369 -8.75 -0.91 -15.17
N GLN A 370 -9.96 -1.36 -14.80
CA GLN A 370 -10.73 -2.37 -15.52
C GLN A 370 -11.05 -1.93 -16.96
N ARG A 371 -11.56 -0.70 -17.14
CA ARG A 371 -11.97 -0.21 -18.47
C ARG A 371 -10.83 -0.19 -19.48
N GLN A 372 -9.62 0.15 -19.04
CA GLN A 372 -8.46 0.23 -19.92
C GLN A 372 -7.80 -1.11 -20.21
N SER A 373 -7.74 -2.01 -19.22
CA SER A 373 -7.12 -3.33 -19.39
C SER A 373 -8.04 -4.33 -20.10
N GLY A 374 -9.36 -4.13 -20.03
CA GLY A 374 -10.31 -5.19 -20.37
C GLY A 374 -10.33 -6.35 -19.35
N ASN A 375 -9.57 -6.25 -18.26
CA ASN A 375 -9.51 -7.25 -17.19
C ASN A 375 -10.68 -7.07 -16.23
N ILE A 376 -11.41 -8.16 -15.95
CA ILE A 376 -12.48 -8.18 -14.94
C ILE A 376 -11.80 -8.26 -13.56
N PRO A 377 -12.18 -7.41 -12.57
CA PRO A 377 -11.67 -7.52 -11.22
C PRO A 377 -11.91 -8.93 -10.68
N LEU A 378 -10.88 -9.56 -10.14
CA LEU A 378 -11.08 -10.70 -9.27
C LEU A 378 -11.66 -10.10 -7.99
N TYR A 379 -12.98 -10.09 -7.87
CA TYR A 379 -13.58 -10.06 -6.54
C TYR A 379 -12.97 -11.24 -5.81
N SER A 380 -12.38 -11.04 -4.64
CA SER A 380 -12.08 -12.15 -3.73
C SER A 380 -13.42 -12.70 -3.20
N ASP A 381 -14.28 -13.19 -4.08
CA ASP A 381 -15.39 -14.04 -3.71
C ASP A 381 -14.80 -15.42 -3.54
N ASN A 382 -14.62 -15.71 -2.26
CA ASN A 382 -14.05 -16.90 -1.63
C ASN A 382 -14.23 -18.19 -2.41
N VAL A 383 -15.33 -18.38 -3.12
CA VAL A 383 -15.75 -19.68 -3.63
C VAL A 383 -14.77 -20.27 -4.66
N ASN A 384 -14.28 -19.50 -5.65
CA ASN A 384 -13.37 -20.03 -6.68
C ASN A 384 -11.96 -20.33 -6.14
N ILE A 385 -11.48 -19.49 -5.22
CA ILE A 385 -10.18 -19.64 -4.55
C ILE A 385 -10.25 -20.77 -3.52
N LYS A 386 -11.33 -20.81 -2.72
CA LYS A 386 -11.62 -21.86 -1.74
C LYS A 386 -11.81 -23.20 -2.44
N LEU A 387 -12.52 -23.27 -3.56
CA LEU A 387 -12.68 -24.51 -4.32
C LEU A 387 -11.34 -25.01 -4.86
N LYS A 388 -10.47 -24.12 -5.37
CA LYS A 388 -9.11 -24.48 -5.81
C LYS A 388 -8.19 -24.88 -4.66
N GLN A 389 -8.32 -24.25 -3.49
CA GLN A 389 -7.54 -24.57 -2.28
C GLN A 389 -7.97 -25.91 -1.68
N VAL A 390 -9.26 -26.10 -1.43
CA VAL A 390 -9.81 -27.36 -0.91
C VAL A 390 -9.56 -28.49 -1.90
N PHE A 391 -9.62 -28.24 -3.21
CA PHE A 391 -9.20 -29.20 -4.25
C PHE A 391 -7.72 -29.61 -4.11
N HIS A 392 -6.83 -28.64 -3.94
CA HIS A 392 -5.39 -28.89 -3.82
C HIS A 392 -5.05 -29.64 -2.53
N GLU A 393 -5.71 -29.29 -1.42
CA GLU A 393 -5.58 -29.97 -0.13
C GLU A 393 -6.12 -31.41 -0.20
N PHE A 394 -7.24 -31.63 -0.88
CA PHE A 394 -7.83 -32.95 -1.08
C PHE A 394 -6.96 -33.85 -1.99
N ASP A 395 -6.45 -33.33 -3.12
CA ASP A 395 -5.51 -34.05 -3.99
C ASP A 395 -4.20 -34.38 -3.28
N PHE A 396 -3.72 -33.45 -2.45
CA PHE A 396 -2.53 -33.68 -1.63
C PHE A 396 -2.74 -34.87 -0.68
N LEU A 397 -3.86 -34.94 0.03
CA LEU A 397 -4.15 -36.05 0.94
C LEU A 397 -4.24 -37.41 0.22
N ILE A 398 -4.84 -37.44 -0.99
CA ILE A 398 -4.86 -38.63 -1.84
C ILE A 398 -3.42 -39.04 -2.23
N SER A 399 -2.57 -38.07 -2.59
CA SER A 399 -1.19 -38.33 -3.03
C SER A 399 -0.29 -38.90 -1.92
N GLN A 400 -0.57 -38.56 -0.66
CA GLN A 400 0.19 -39.04 0.50
C GLN A 400 -0.27 -40.42 1.01
N GLY A 401 -1.29 -41.02 0.38
CA GLY A 401 -1.81 -42.34 0.77
C GLY A 401 -2.53 -42.37 2.13
N LEU A 402 -2.89 -41.19 2.66
CA LEU A 402 -3.64 -41.04 3.91
C LEU A 402 -5.12 -41.36 3.64
N GLY A 403 -5.47 -42.64 3.78
CA GLY A 403 -6.84 -43.11 3.61
C GLY A 403 -7.66 -42.96 4.88
N PHE A 404 -8.72 -42.15 4.81
CA PHE A 404 -9.89 -42.13 5.72
C PHE A 404 -9.61 -41.93 7.21
N ASP A 405 -8.98 -40.81 7.56
CA ASP A 405 -9.04 -40.24 8.91
C ASP A 405 -10.07 -39.09 8.98
N ARG A 406 -10.31 -38.52 10.17
CA ARG A 406 -11.23 -37.38 10.35
C ARG A 406 -10.88 -36.17 9.50
N SER A 407 -9.60 -36.00 9.14
CA SER A 407 -9.14 -34.88 8.32
C SER A 407 -9.58 -35.05 6.86
N PHE A 408 -9.53 -36.27 6.33
CA PHE A 408 -10.06 -36.59 5.00
C PHE A 408 -11.59 -36.39 4.90
N GLU A 409 -12.35 -36.80 5.93
CA GLU A 409 -13.80 -36.55 6.01
C GLU A 409 -14.13 -35.05 6.06
N THR A 410 -13.44 -34.30 6.92
CA THR A 410 -13.68 -32.85 7.09
C THR A 410 -13.43 -32.07 5.79
N ILE A 411 -12.31 -32.34 5.12
CA ILE A 411 -11.96 -31.65 3.87
C ILE A 411 -12.88 -32.10 2.72
N GLY A 412 -13.33 -33.36 2.72
CA GLY A 412 -14.31 -33.86 1.76
C GLY A 412 -15.70 -33.23 1.92
N GLU A 413 -16.17 -33.05 3.16
CA GLU A 413 -17.41 -32.31 3.45
C GLU A 413 -17.30 -30.85 3.02
N GLU A 414 -16.16 -30.21 3.29
CA GLU A 414 -15.91 -28.83 2.86
C GLU A 414 -15.83 -28.69 1.33
N LEU A 415 -15.24 -29.68 0.64
CA LEU A 415 -15.20 -29.73 -0.82
C LEU A 415 -16.62 -29.83 -1.40
N LYS A 416 -17.46 -30.69 -0.82
CA LYS A 416 -18.87 -30.88 -1.23
C LYS A 416 -19.71 -29.62 -0.99
N ALA A 417 -19.57 -28.99 0.17
CA ALA A 417 -20.27 -27.75 0.50
C ALA A 417 -19.87 -26.61 -0.45
N THR A 418 -18.55 -26.45 -0.67
CA THR A 418 -18.02 -25.41 -1.57
C THR A 418 -18.45 -25.67 -3.02
N TYR A 419 -18.46 -26.94 -3.47
CA TYR A 419 -18.96 -27.33 -4.79
C TYR A 419 -20.44 -26.97 -5.00
N GLN A 420 -21.30 -27.27 -4.02
CA GLN A 420 -22.73 -26.93 -4.07
C GLN A 420 -22.97 -25.42 -4.09
N GLU A 421 -22.23 -24.66 -3.26
CA GLU A 421 -22.29 -23.20 -3.27
C GLU A 421 -21.89 -22.63 -4.64
N THR A 422 -20.84 -23.20 -5.24
CA THR A 422 -20.37 -22.81 -6.58
C THR A 422 -21.42 -23.08 -7.65
N GLN A 423 -22.09 -24.24 -7.62
CA GLN A 423 -23.20 -24.56 -8.53
C GLN A 423 -24.35 -23.55 -8.40
N HIS A 424 -24.72 -23.19 -7.18
CA HIS A 424 -25.78 -22.22 -6.95
C HIS A 424 -25.42 -20.81 -7.48
N GLN A 425 -24.15 -20.42 -7.42
CA GLN A 425 -23.68 -19.17 -8.04
C GLN A 425 -23.73 -19.24 -9.57
N LEU A 426 -23.39 -20.39 -10.16
CA LEU A 426 -23.50 -20.61 -11.60
C LEU A 426 -24.97 -20.46 -12.07
N ASP A 427 -25.92 -21.04 -11.34
CA ASP A 427 -27.36 -20.92 -11.62
C ASP A 427 -27.85 -19.47 -11.58
N LYS A 428 -27.33 -18.68 -10.63
CA LYS A 428 -27.63 -17.24 -10.55
C LYS A 428 -27.10 -16.48 -11.75
N LEU A 429 -25.86 -16.77 -12.17
CA LEU A 429 -25.26 -16.16 -13.35
C LEU A 429 -26.06 -16.51 -14.61
N ASP A 430 -26.43 -17.78 -14.80
CA ASP A 430 -27.25 -18.22 -15.92
C ASP A 430 -28.61 -17.53 -15.92
N THR A 431 -29.28 -17.43 -14.77
CA THR A 431 -30.56 -16.72 -14.62
C THR A 431 -30.42 -15.26 -15.05
N LYS A 432 -29.38 -14.57 -14.58
CA LYS A 432 -29.13 -13.16 -14.87
C LYS A 432 -28.79 -12.93 -16.34
N ILE A 433 -28.00 -13.82 -16.96
CA ILE A 433 -27.73 -13.78 -18.40
C ILE A 433 -29.04 -13.90 -19.19
N LEU A 434 -29.91 -14.85 -18.82
CA LEU A 434 -31.20 -15.07 -19.47
C LEU A 434 -32.13 -13.86 -19.31
N GLU A 435 -32.12 -13.19 -18.17
CA GLU A 435 -32.86 -11.94 -17.95
C GLU A 435 -32.39 -10.84 -18.90
N TYR A 436 -31.08 -10.58 -18.98
CA TYR A 436 -30.55 -9.59 -19.92
C TYR A 436 -30.82 -9.94 -21.37
N VAL A 437 -30.71 -11.22 -21.75
CA VAL A 437 -31.08 -11.69 -23.10
C VAL A 437 -32.56 -11.45 -23.37
N LYS A 438 -33.46 -11.70 -22.40
CA LYS A 438 -34.89 -11.37 -22.56
C LYS A 438 -35.09 -9.86 -22.74
N THR A 439 -34.38 -9.03 -21.98
CA THR A 439 -34.43 -7.57 -22.14
C THR A 439 -33.99 -7.15 -23.55
N THR A 440 -32.92 -7.73 -24.11
CA THR A 440 -32.51 -7.39 -25.49
C THR A 440 -33.60 -7.70 -26.53
N LYS A 441 -34.36 -8.78 -26.36
CA LYS A 441 -35.47 -9.14 -27.27
C LYS A 441 -36.65 -8.16 -27.23
N THR A 442 -36.78 -7.37 -26.16
CA THR A 442 -37.84 -6.36 -26.03
C THR A 442 -37.48 -5.01 -26.66
N LEU A 443 -36.21 -4.82 -27.03
CA LEU A 443 -35.71 -3.59 -27.62
C LEU A 443 -35.72 -3.68 -29.14
N PRO A 444 -36.12 -2.60 -29.86
CA PRO A 444 -36.10 -2.59 -31.32
C PRO A 444 -34.70 -2.37 -31.91
N TYR A 445 -33.67 -2.24 -31.07
CA TYR A 445 -32.27 -2.00 -31.44
C TYR A 445 -31.32 -2.76 -30.51
N GLU A 446 -30.07 -2.92 -30.93
CA GLU A 446 -29.04 -3.56 -30.12
C GLU A 446 -28.46 -2.58 -29.09
N ASP A 447 -28.71 -2.82 -27.80
CA ASP A 447 -28.09 -2.06 -26.71
C ASP A 447 -26.70 -2.62 -26.41
N THR A 448 -25.67 -1.83 -26.73
CA THR A 448 -24.25 -2.20 -26.56
C THR A 448 -23.87 -2.43 -25.10
N SER A 449 -24.49 -1.72 -24.15
CA SER A 449 -24.26 -1.89 -22.71
C SER A 449 -24.80 -3.24 -22.22
N ILE A 450 -26.01 -3.60 -22.66
CA ILE A 450 -26.60 -4.91 -22.33
C ILE A 450 -25.80 -6.04 -23.00
N ARG A 451 -25.37 -5.87 -24.25
CA ARG A 451 -24.51 -6.82 -24.98
C ARG A 451 -23.20 -7.09 -24.23
N ASP A 452 -22.49 -6.04 -23.82
CA ASP A 452 -21.23 -6.18 -23.10
C ASP A 452 -21.42 -6.79 -21.71
N THR A 453 -22.55 -6.48 -21.05
CA THR A 453 -22.94 -7.11 -19.78
C THR A 453 -23.16 -8.61 -19.95
N ILE A 454 -23.89 -9.04 -20.98
CA ILE A 454 -24.10 -10.46 -21.31
C ILE A 454 -22.76 -11.14 -21.60
N LYS A 455 -21.88 -10.51 -22.38
CA LYS A 455 -20.57 -11.05 -22.75
C LYS A 455 -19.68 -11.28 -21.52
N ASN A 456 -19.69 -10.35 -20.57
CA ASN A 456 -18.88 -10.46 -19.35
C ASN A 456 -19.44 -11.51 -18.38
N LEU A 457 -20.76 -11.52 -18.14
CA LEU A 457 -21.40 -12.55 -17.33
C LEU A 457 -21.19 -13.95 -17.93
N THR A 458 -21.20 -14.05 -19.27
CA THR A 458 -20.90 -15.31 -19.98
C THR A 458 -19.48 -15.78 -19.70
N LYS A 459 -18.47 -14.90 -19.78
CA LYS A 459 -17.08 -15.26 -19.48
C LYS A 459 -16.90 -15.73 -18.02
N GLU A 460 -17.54 -15.04 -17.08
CA GLU A 460 -17.50 -15.39 -15.66
C GLU A 460 -18.16 -16.76 -15.40
N ARG A 461 -19.33 -16.97 -16.02
CA ARG A 461 -20.07 -18.24 -16.01
C ARG A 461 -19.24 -19.38 -16.62
N ASP A 462 -18.53 -19.13 -17.70
CA ASP A 462 -17.69 -20.13 -18.37
C ASP A 462 -16.45 -20.50 -17.52
N ASP A 463 -15.76 -19.53 -16.91
CA ASP A 463 -14.61 -19.80 -16.02
C ASP A 463 -15.02 -20.57 -14.75
N LEU A 464 -16.16 -20.20 -14.15
CA LEU A 464 -16.72 -20.89 -12.99
C LEU A 464 -17.12 -22.33 -13.34
N ARG A 465 -17.71 -22.53 -14.53
CA ARG A 465 -18.08 -23.85 -15.05
C ARG A 465 -16.86 -24.72 -15.35
N ASP A 466 -15.83 -24.17 -15.96
CA ASP A 466 -14.57 -24.88 -16.24
C ASP A 466 -13.87 -25.32 -14.95
N THR A 467 -13.95 -24.49 -13.90
CA THR A 467 -13.42 -24.81 -12.59
C THR A 467 -14.23 -25.95 -11.94
N LEU A 468 -15.57 -25.89 -11.95
CA LEU A 468 -16.43 -26.98 -11.48
C LEU A 468 -16.16 -28.30 -12.22
N TYR A 469 -16.00 -28.25 -13.55
CA TYR A 469 -15.71 -29.41 -14.38
C TYR A 469 -14.40 -30.11 -13.97
N LYS A 470 -13.35 -29.34 -13.66
CA LYS A 470 -12.06 -29.90 -13.21
C LYS A 470 -12.15 -30.58 -11.84
N VAL A 471 -13.07 -30.15 -10.99
CA VAL A 471 -13.24 -30.66 -9.62
C VAL A 471 -14.24 -31.84 -9.56
N ASP A 472 -15.10 -32.02 -10.57
CA ASP A 472 -16.13 -33.06 -10.64
C ASP A 472 -15.56 -34.49 -10.45
N LYS A 473 -14.42 -34.78 -11.07
CA LYS A 473 -13.75 -36.09 -10.94
C LYS A 473 -13.35 -36.41 -9.49
N ASN A 474 -13.01 -35.40 -8.70
CA ASN A 474 -12.57 -35.57 -7.32
C ASN A 474 -13.76 -35.68 -6.35
N ILE A 475 -14.85 -34.96 -6.61
CA ILE A 475 -16.13 -35.19 -5.93
C ILE A 475 -16.63 -36.63 -6.14
N GLN A 476 -16.55 -37.13 -7.37
CA GLN A 476 -16.92 -38.52 -7.67
C GLN A 476 -16.02 -39.53 -6.95
N TYR A 477 -14.72 -39.23 -6.84
CA TYR A 477 -13.77 -40.04 -6.07
C TYR A 477 -14.13 -40.06 -4.58
N TYR A 478 -14.41 -38.89 -3.99
CA TYR A 478 -14.83 -38.75 -2.59
C TYR A 478 -16.12 -39.52 -2.32
N GLN A 479 -17.15 -39.39 -3.16
CA GLN A 479 -18.41 -40.12 -3.00
C GLN A 479 -18.25 -41.64 -3.09
N LYS A 480 -17.42 -42.14 -4.03
CA LYS A 480 -17.07 -43.57 -4.11
C LYS A 480 -16.24 -44.04 -2.91
N SER A 481 -15.54 -43.12 -2.25
CA SER A 481 -14.76 -43.38 -1.05
C SER A 481 -15.70 -43.54 0.16
N GLU A 482 -16.69 -42.64 0.32
CA GLU A 482 -17.75 -42.73 1.35
C GLU A 482 -18.56 -44.03 1.20
N GLN A 483 -18.99 -44.38 -0.01
CA GLN A 483 -19.75 -45.62 -0.26
C GLN A 483 -18.97 -46.89 0.12
N ARG A 484 -17.64 -46.90 -0.09
CA ARG A 484 -16.78 -48.03 0.31
C ARG A 484 -16.64 -48.13 1.82
N LEU A 485 -16.53 -46.99 2.51
CA LEU A 485 -16.49 -46.93 3.97
C LEU A 485 -17.81 -47.41 4.58
N GLU A 486 -18.95 -46.95 4.06
CA GLU A 486 -20.28 -47.40 4.50
C GLU A 486 -20.49 -48.90 4.27
N ALA A 487 -20.03 -49.45 3.14
CA ALA A 487 -20.10 -50.88 2.84
C ALA A 487 -19.22 -51.72 3.79
N TYR A 488 -18.02 -51.24 4.10
CA TYR A 488 -17.12 -51.86 5.08
C TYR A 488 -17.74 -51.87 6.49
N GLN A 489 -18.30 -50.73 6.93
CA GLN A 489 -18.96 -50.61 8.23
C GLN A 489 -20.22 -51.47 8.33
N LYS A 490 -21.01 -51.58 7.25
CA LYS A 490 -22.18 -52.50 7.17
C LYS A 490 -21.77 -53.97 7.24
N ASN A 491 -20.64 -54.34 6.64
CA ASN A 491 -20.08 -55.70 6.72
C ASN A 491 -19.44 -56.03 8.08
N GLN A 492 -19.25 -55.04 8.97
CA GLN A 492 -18.74 -55.23 10.34
C GLN A 492 -19.81 -55.18 11.44
N SER A 493 -21.08 -54.90 11.11
CA SER A 493 -22.21 -55.04 12.06
C SER A 493 -22.62 -56.51 12.26
N PRO A 494 -22.97 -56.94 13.49
CA PRO A 494 -22.87 -58.33 13.92
C PRO A 494 -23.96 -59.22 13.31
N LYS A 495 -23.58 -60.07 12.35
CA LYS A 495 -24.36 -61.25 11.97
C LYS A 495 -23.63 -62.59 12.03
N ASN A 496 -22.40 -62.66 12.54
CA ASN A 496 -21.72 -63.93 12.85
C ASN A 496 -21.11 -63.93 14.27
N LYS A 497 -21.98 -63.74 15.28
CA LYS A 497 -21.77 -64.27 16.65
C LYS A 497 -22.99 -65.09 17.04
N ALA A 498 -23.32 -66.07 16.21
CA ALA A 498 -24.29 -67.11 16.51
C ALA A 498 -23.86 -68.37 15.75
N ARG A 499 -22.86 -69.06 16.31
CA ARG A 499 -22.51 -70.47 16.15
C ARG A 499 -21.05 -70.59 16.57
N ASP A 500 -20.87 -70.89 17.85
CA ASP A 500 -19.86 -71.81 18.37
C ASP A 500 -20.30 -72.16 19.80
N ASP A 501 -21.53 -72.66 19.91
CA ASP A 501 -21.84 -73.75 20.82
C ASP A 501 -21.84 -75.01 19.94
N ASP A 502 -21.10 -76.02 20.37
CA ASP A 502 -20.85 -77.35 19.78
C ASP A 502 -19.42 -77.53 19.24
N PHE A 503 -18.50 -77.95 20.10
CA PHE A 503 -17.99 -79.33 20.06
C PHE A 503 -17.28 -79.66 21.37
N GLU A 504 -17.83 -80.66 22.08
CA GLU A 504 -17.18 -81.43 23.14
C GLU A 504 -15.93 -82.19 22.63
N ILE A 505 -15.10 -82.54 23.62
CA ILE A 505 -13.99 -83.50 23.70
C ILE A 505 -12.58 -82.93 23.49
#